data_AF-A0A8D5JKZ5-F1
#
_entry.id   AF-A0A8D5JKZ5-F1
#
_cell.length_a   1.000
_cell.length_b   1.000
_cell.length_c   1.000
_cell.angle_alpha   90.00
_cell.angle_beta   90.00
_cell.angle_gamma   90.00
#
_symmetry.space_group_name_H-M   'P 1'
#
loop_
_entity.id
_entity.type
_entity.pdbx_description
1 polymer ?
#
loop_
_entity_poly.entity_id
_entity_poly.type
_entity_poly.pdbx_seq_one_letter_code
_entity_poly.pdbx_strand_id
1 'polypeptide(L)'
;MFDHNMLLDILRQILEASKRVSKRFETVDSVDFFTNSERGLEKLDAICMLLIAIGESLKKIDKITDSTLLKAYPQVDWKGANPHFS
;
A
#
# COMPACT_ATOMS: atom_id res chain seq x y z
N MET A 1 -6.79 -25.00 3.92
CA MET A 1 -6.04 -24.63 5.13
C MET A 1 -5.38 -23.30 4.82
N PHE A 2 -5.78 -22.22 5.48
CA PHE A 2 -5.15 -20.91 5.26
C PHE A 2 -3.68 -21.01 5.63
N ASP A 3 -2.80 -20.63 4.72
CA ASP A 3 -1.38 -20.62 5.01
C ASP A 3 -1.07 -19.35 5.81
N HIS A 4 -1.19 -19.45 7.13
CA HIS A 4 -1.06 -18.33 8.05
C HIS A 4 0.29 -17.60 7.88
N ASN A 5 1.34 -18.34 7.53
CA ASN A 5 2.65 -17.77 7.23
C ASN A 5 2.61 -16.87 5.98
N MET A 6 1.94 -17.32 4.92
CA MET A 6 1.76 -16.52 3.70
C MET A 6 0.98 -15.23 3.96
N LEU A 7 -0.07 -15.28 4.79
CA LEU A 7 -0.82 -14.08 5.18
C LEU A 7 0.06 -13.10 5.96
N LEU A 8 0.83 -13.60 6.94
CA LEU A 8 1.78 -12.79 7.71
C LEU A 8 2.84 -12.15 6.81
N ASP A 9 3.34 -12.88 5.80
CA ASP A 9 4.33 -12.35 4.87
C ASP A 9 3.77 -11.26 3.97
N ILE A 10 2.50 -11.36 3.55
CA ILE A 10 1.83 -10.30 2.80
C ILE A 10 1.63 -9.06 3.69
N LEU A 11 1.21 -9.25 4.95
CA LEU A 11 1.07 -8.15 5.91
C LEU A 11 2.41 -7.45 6.17
N ARG A 12 3.50 -8.20 6.29
CA ARG A 12 4.87 -7.65 6.42
C ARG A 12 5.25 -6.83 5.19
N GLN A 13 4.98 -7.32 3.98
CA GLN A 13 5.23 -6.59 2.74
C GLN A 13 4.46 -5.27 2.68
N ILE A 14 3.18 -5.27 3.07
CA ILE A 14 2.38 -4.05 3.15
C ILE A 14 3.00 -3.06 4.15
N LEU A 15 3.39 -3.53 5.34
CA LEU A 15 4.00 -2.69 6.37
C LEU A 15 5.33 -2.07 5.89
N GLU A 16 6.19 -2.87 5.24
CA GLU A 16 7.47 -2.39 4.70
C GLU A 16 7.27 -1.37 3.57
N ALA A 17 6.37 -1.66 2.63
CA ALA A 17 6.03 -0.74 1.56
C ALA A 17 5.48 0.59 2.12
N SER A 18 4.59 0.53 3.12
CA SER A 18 4.01 1.71 3.78
C SER A 18 5.07 2.55 4.50
N LYS A 19 6.03 1.90 5.17
CA LYS A 19 7.18 2.60 5.79
C LYS A 19 8.05 3.27 4.73
N ARG A 20 8.33 2.60 3.61
CA ARG A 20 9.12 3.17 2.50
C ARG A 20 8.42 4.37 1.86
N VAL A 21 7.11 4.29 1.64
CA VAL A 21 6.30 5.41 1.15
C VAL A 21 6.43 6.61 2.10
N SER A 22 6.14 6.39 3.39
CA SER A 22 6.24 7.44 4.42
C SER A 22 7.62 8.07 4.45
N LYS A 23 8.68 7.26 4.45
CA LYS A 23 10.06 7.73 4.46
C LYS A 23 10.42 8.56 3.21
N ARG A 24 9.87 8.20 2.05
CA ARG A 24 10.12 8.93 0.80
C ARG A 24 9.39 10.28 0.78
N PHE A 25 8.23 10.37 1.40
CA PHE A 25 7.49 11.62 1.56
C PHE A 25 8.11 12.58 2.59
N GLU A 26 8.91 12.10 3.56
CA GLU A 26 9.54 12.99 4.56
C GLU A 26 10.40 14.12 3.97
N THR A 27 10.96 13.94 2.79
CA THR A 27 11.82 14.94 2.14
C THR A 27 11.08 15.73 1.05
N VAL A 28 9.75 15.66 1.03
CA VAL A 28 8.90 16.27 0.01
C VAL A 28 8.11 17.39 0.68
N ASP A 29 8.55 18.62 0.46
CA ASP A 29 7.96 19.79 1.13
C ASP A 29 6.75 20.37 0.37
N SER A 30 6.58 20.03 -0.91
CA SER A 30 5.51 20.54 -1.76
C SER A 30 5.25 19.63 -2.97
N VAL A 31 4.11 19.83 -3.63
CA VAL A 31 3.78 19.13 -4.89
C VAL A 31 4.78 19.47 -5.99
N ASP A 32 5.26 20.71 -6.02
CA ASP A 32 6.26 21.21 -6.96
C ASP A 32 7.57 20.40 -6.94
N PHE A 33 7.92 19.81 -5.80
CA PHE A 33 9.08 18.93 -5.68
C PHE A 33 9.02 17.75 -6.68
N PHE A 34 7.83 17.21 -6.94
CA PHE A 34 7.65 16.10 -7.86
C PHE A 34 7.61 16.53 -9.33
N THR A 35 7.20 17.76 -9.64
CA THR A 35 6.96 18.20 -11.02
C THR A 35 8.07 19.07 -11.59
N ASN A 36 8.89 19.69 -10.75
CA ASN A 36 9.90 20.66 -11.19
C ASN A 36 11.24 20.05 -11.61
N SER A 37 11.40 18.72 -11.48
CA SER A 37 12.62 18.04 -11.92
C SER A 37 12.37 16.60 -12.32
N GLU A 38 13.19 16.08 -13.23
CA GLU A 38 13.19 14.66 -13.62
C GLU A 38 13.39 13.73 -12.42
N ARG A 39 14.28 14.08 -11.48
CA ARG A 39 14.45 13.35 -10.21
C ARG A 39 13.21 13.35 -9.33
N GLY A 40 12.46 14.45 -9.34
CA GLY A 40 11.17 14.56 -8.65
C GLY A 40 10.15 13.59 -9.23
N LEU A 41 10.05 13.55 -10.56
CA LEU A 41 9.16 12.63 -11.29
C LEU A 41 9.54 11.16 -11.04
N GLU A 42 10.82 10.81 -11.16
CA GLU A 42 11.31 9.46 -10.85
C GLU A 42 10.94 9.02 -9.43
N LYS A 43 11.04 9.95 -8.47
CA LYS A 43 10.68 9.68 -7.09
C LYS A 43 9.17 9.51 -6.91
N LEU A 44 8.35 10.29 -7.61
CA LEU A 44 6.90 10.13 -7.65
C LEU A 44 6.54 8.75 -8.22
N ASP A 45 7.09 8.36 -9.37
CA ASP A 45 6.86 7.06 -9.98
C ASP A 45 7.23 5.92 -9.03
N ALA A 46 8.36 6.04 -8.35
CA ALA A 46 8.82 5.05 -7.39
C ALA A 46 7.91 4.97 -6.14
N ILE A 47 7.24 6.05 -5.75
CA ILE A 47 6.21 6.04 -4.70
C ILE A 47 4.92 5.38 -5.22
N CYS A 48 4.48 5.75 -6.43
CA CYS A 48 3.29 5.18 -7.07
C CYS A 48 3.41 3.66 -7.21
N MET A 49 4.57 3.13 -7.61
CA MET A 49 4.81 1.69 -7.67
C MET A 49 4.63 0.99 -6.30
N LEU A 50 5.07 1.61 -5.20
CA LEU A 50 4.88 1.06 -3.86
C LEU A 50 3.40 1.07 -3.45
N LEU A 51 2.67 2.13 -3.78
CA LEU A 51 1.23 2.23 -3.52
C LEU A 51 0.43 1.16 -4.29
N ILE A 52 0.78 0.92 -5.56
CA ILE A 52 0.19 -0.15 -6.38
C ILE A 52 0.46 -1.52 -5.73
N ALA A 53 1.70 -1.77 -5.28
CA ALA A 53 2.06 -3.03 -4.63
C ALA A 53 1.28 -3.27 -3.32
N ILE A 54 1.01 -2.20 -2.55
CA ILE A 54 0.15 -2.27 -1.36
C ILE A 54 -1.28 -2.65 -1.75
N GLY A 55 -1.86 -1.99 -2.76
CA GLY A 55 -3.22 -2.27 -3.25
C GLY A 55 -3.39 -3.72 -3.72
N GLU A 56 -2.43 -4.24 -4.49
CA GLU A 56 -2.43 -5.63 -4.95
C GLU A 56 -2.28 -6.63 -3.79
N SER A 57 -1.45 -6.30 -2.80
CA SER A 57 -1.30 -7.11 -1.58
C SER A 57 -2.60 -7.16 -0.77
N LEU A 58 -3.32 -6.04 -0.67
CA LEU A 58 -4.63 -5.98 0.00
C LEU A 58 -5.68 -6.82 -0.72
N LYS A 59 -5.75 -6.77 -2.07
CA LYS A 59 -6.63 -7.65 -2.85
C LYS A 59 -6.33 -9.13 -2.59
N LYS A 60 -5.04 -9.47 -2.48
CA LYS A 60 -4.59 -10.83 -2.18
C LYS A 60 -5.02 -11.27 -0.78
N ILE A 61 -4.91 -10.41 0.24
CA ILE A 61 -5.42 -10.68 1.59
C ILE A 61 -6.93 -10.88 1.55
N ASP A 62 -7.66 -10.00 0.87
CA ASP A 62 -9.11 -10.08 0.77
C ASP A 62 -9.56 -11.42 0.18
N LYS A 63 -8.93 -11.85 -0.92
CA LYS A 63 -9.17 -13.16 -1.54
C LYS A 63 -8.78 -14.34 -0.64
N ILE A 64 -7.67 -14.25 0.09
CA ILE A 64 -7.20 -15.34 0.97
C ILE A 64 -8.03 -15.43 2.25
N THR A 65 -8.71 -14.37 2.66
CA THR A 65 -9.46 -14.33 3.93
C THR A 65 -10.97 -14.28 3.72
N ASP A 66 -11.43 -14.53 2.49
CA ASP A 66 -12.84 -14.43 2.10
C ASP A 66 -13.49 -13.10 2.55
N SER A 67 -12.72 -12.01 2.41
CA SER A 67 -13.07 -10.65 2.82
C SER A 67 -13.48 -10.49 4.30
N THR A 68 -13.11 -11.43 5.18
CA THR A 68 -13.48 -11.38 6.61
C THR A 68 -12.48 -10.58 7.45
N LEU A 69 -11.18 -10.68 7.13
CA LEU A 69 -10.12 -10.10 7.96
C LEU A 69 -10.14 -8.57 7.95
N LEU A 70 -10.15 -7.95 6.77
CA LEU A 70 -10.09 -6.49 6.65
C LEU A 70 -11.35 -5.84 7.24
N LYS A 71 -12.53 -6.46 7.06
CA LYS A 71 -13.81 -6.00 7.65
C LYS A 71 -13.79 -5.94 9.17
N ALA A 72 -12.96 -6.75 9.83
CA ALA A 72 -12.79 -6.71 11.28
C ALA A 72 -12.07 -5.43 11.77
N TYR A 73 -11.51 -4.62 10.87
CA TYR A 73 -10.79 -3.38 11.17
C TYR A 73 -11.42 -2.16 10.47
N PRO A 74 -12.67 -1.79 10.81
CA PRO A 74 -13.41 -0.72 10.12
C PRO A 74 -12.83 0.69 10.33
N GLN A 75 -11.86 0.86 11.25
CA GLN A 75 -11.16 2.12 11.46
C GLN A 75 -10.24 2.53 10.30
N VAL A 76 -9.92 1.59 9.41
CA VAL A 76 -9.11 1.83 8.21
C VAL A 76 -10.04 1.98 7.01
N ASP A 77 -9.79 2.98 6.18
CA ASP A 77 -10.51 3.16 4.92
C ASP A 77 -10.03 2.14 3.86
N TRP A 78 -10.54 0.91 3.97
CA TRP A 78 -10.22 -0.17 3.03
C TRP A 78 -10.73 0.10 1.61
N LYS A 79 -11.77 0.93 1.44
CA LYS A 79 -12.27 1.33 0.12
C LYS A 79 -11.32 2.32 -0.56
N GLY A 80 -10.77 3.26 0.19
CA GLY A 80 -9.71 4.15 -0.28
C GLY A 80 -8.43 3.40 -0.62
N ALA A 81 -8.05 2.41 0.20
CA ALA A 81 -6.84 1.62 0.00
C ALA A 81 -6.96 0.53 -1.09
N ASN A 82 -8.17 0.02 -1.34
CA ASN A 82 -8.50 -0.94 -2.38
C ASN A 82 -9.87 -0.62 -2.98
N PRO A 83 -9.93 0.04 -4.16
CA PRO A 83 -11.19 0.45 -4.80
C PRO A 83 -12.16 -0.69 -5.11
N HIS A 84 -11.66 -1.93 -5.15
CA HIS A 84 -12.47 -3.14 -5.41
C HIS A 84 -12.86 -3.90 -4.13
N PHE A 85 -12.61 -3.31 -2.95
CA PHE A 85 -12.97 -3.90 -1.66
C PHE A 85 -14.49 -4.09 -1.55
N SER A 86 -14.91 -5.35 -1.32
CA SER A 86 -16.31 -5.80 -1.36
C SER A 86 -16.92 -5.99 0.03
#